data_AF-A0A2G2H6G8-F1
#
_entry.id   AF-A0A2G2H6G8-F1
#
_cell.length_a   1.000
_cell.length_b   1.000
_cell.length_c   1.000
_cell.angle_alpha   90.00
_cell.angle_beta   90.00
_cell.angle_gamma   90.00
#
_symmetry.space_group_name_H-M   'P 1'
#
loop_
_entity.id
_entity.type
_entity.pdbx_description
1 polymer ?
#
loop_
_entity_poly.entity_id
_entity_poly.type
_entity_poly.pdbx_seq_one_letter_code
_entity_poly.pdbx_strand_id
1 'polypeptide(L)'
;MKFIQRFAYYGVGLLVGSIFVYFVWGKKGASFDYMPNARVLKDIRTDTRLFSDNATESMQNIGIDTADISAILKYGNVDFKKSDQRGKPCKTFVIDGLPKEKDITIVVKKCDETSTIDKVTLN
;
A
#
# COMPACT_ATOMS: atom_id res chain seq x y z
N MET A 1 12.94 -9.15 45.19
CA MET A 1 12.05 -9.88 44.25
C MET A 1 12.92 -10.71 43.31
N LYS A 2 12.57 -11.96 43.04
CA LYS A 2 13.27 -12.78 42.02
C LYS A 2 12.96 -12.23 40.61
N PHE A 3 13.87 -12.42 39.65
CA PHE A 3 13.70 -11.94 38.27
C PHE A 3 12.34 -12.34 37.67
N ILE A 4 11.93 -13.58 37.89
CA ILE A 4 10.64 -14.13 37.43
C ILE A 4 9.44 -13.40 38.04
N GLN A 5 9.50 -13.02 39.33
CA GLN A 5 8.41 -12.27 39.98
C GLN A 5 8.27 -10.87 39.40
N ARG A 6 9.39 -10.22 39.06
CA ARG A 6 9.40 -8.91 38.42
C ARG A 6 8.86 -8.98 36.99
N PHE A 7 9.26 -10.00 36.23
CA PHE A 7 8.74 -10.24 34.88
C PHE A 7 7.24 -10.51 34.89
N ALA A 8 6.75 -11.35 35.80
CA ALA A 8 5.32 -11.63 35.94
C ALA A 8 4.52 -10.36 36.31
N TYR A 9 5.02 -9.55 37.24
CA TYR A 9 4.36 -8.31 37.66
C TYR A 9 4.22 -7.32 36.48
N TYR A 10 5.28 -7.08 35.71
CA TYR A 10 5.19 -6.23 34.52
C TYR A 10 4.39 -6.87 33.39
N GLY A 11 4.45 -8.20 33.24
CA GLY A 11 3.69 -8.94 32.24
C GLY A 11 2.18 -8.80 32.45
N VAL A 12 1.70 -8.85 33.69
CA VAL A 12 0.28 -8.59 34.01
C VAL A 12 -0.13 -7.17 33.62
N GLY A 13 0.69 -6.17 33.97
CA GLY A 13 0.43 -4.79 33.57
C GLY A 13 0.40 -4.60 32.05
N LEU A 14 1.35 -5.23 31.34
CA LEU A 14 1.40 -5.21 29.88
C LEU A 14 0.16 -5.87 29.27
N LEU A 15 -0.27 -7.04 29.77
CA LEU A 15 -1.46 -7.73 29.27
C LEU A 15 -2.72 -6.88 29.44
N VAL A 16 -2.94 -6.30 30.62
CA VAL A 16 -4.09 -5.40 30.85
C VAL A 16 -4.03 -4.18 29.94
N GLY A 17 -2.84 -3.58 29.79
CA GLY A 17 -2.62 -2.47 28.88
C GLY A 17 -2.90 -2.82 27.42
N SER A 18 -2.43 -3.98 26.95
CA SER A 18 -2.65 -4.49 25.59
C SER A 18 -4.13 -4.74 25.30
N ILE A 19 -4.89 -5.28 26.25
CA ILE A 19 -6.34 -5.47 26.10
C ILE A 19 -7.05 -4.12 25.94
N PHE A 20 -6.72 -3.14 26.78
CA PHE A 20 -7.29 -1.80 26.69
C PHE A 20 -7.01 -1.15 25.32
N VAL A 21 -5.73 -1.20 24.91
CA VAL A 21 -5.23 -0.74 23.61
C VAL A 21 -5.99 -1.39 22.45
N TYR A 22 -6.17 -2.71 22.49
CA TYR A 22 -6.89 -3.46 21.45
C TYR A 22 -8.32 -2.94 21.25
N PHE A 23 -9.08 -2.74 22.33
CA PHE A 23 -10.46 -2.23 22.22
C PHE A 23 -10.53 -0.79 21.71
N VAL A 24 -9.62 0.09 22.15
CA VAL A 24 -9.61 1.50 21.72
C VAL A 24 -9.30 1.62 20.24
N TRP A 25 -8.28 0.91 19.74
CA TRP A 25 -7.91 0.97 18.33
C TRP A 25 -8.84 0.17 17.41
N GLY A 26 -9.38 -0.96 17.89
CA GLY A 26 -10.37 -1.75 17.14
C GLY A 26 -11.59 -0.93 16.76
N LYS A 27 -12.10 -0.09 17.68
CA LYS A 27 -13.22 0.83 17.39
C LYS A 27 -12.87 1.99 16.45
N LYS A 28 -11.58 2.33 16.31
CA LYS A 28 -11.10 3.42 15.44
C LYS A 28 -10.79 2.97 14.01
N GLY A 29 -10.90 1.67 13.71
CA GLY A 29 -10.54 1.15 12.39
C GLY A 29 -9.08 1.41 12.00
N ALA A 30 -8.19 1.51 12.98
CA ALA A 30 -6.79 1.85 12.73
C ALA A 30 -6.05 0.70 12.04
N SER A 31 -5.54 0.95 10.83
CA SER A 31 -4.61 0.06 10.13
C SER A 31 -3.19 0.60 10.22
N PHE A 32 -2.26 -0.25 10.66
CA PHE A 32 -0.85 0.11 10.79
C PHE A 32 0.00 -0.53 9.70
N ASP A 33 0.18 0.22 8.60
CA ASP A 33 0.99 -0.21 7.46
C ASP A 33 2.45 0.18 7.67
N TYR A 34 3.14 -0.61 8.50
CA TYR A 34 4.54 -0.35 8.87
C TYR A 34 5.53 -0.72 7.77
N MET A 35 5.22 -1.73 6.95
CA MET A 35 6.12 -2.15 5.88
C MET A 35 6.12 -1.14 4.72
N PRO A 36 7.28 -0.84 4.11
CA PRO A 36 7.39 0.13 3.02
C PRO A 36 6.41 -0.12 1.85
N ASN A 37 6.25 -1.39 1.45
CA ASN A 37 5.33 -1.78 0.39
C ASN A 37 3.87 -1.38 0.72
N ALA A 38 3.35 -1.88 1.84
CA ALA A 38 1.99 -1.59 2.29
C ALA A 38 1.74 -0.08 2.48
N ARG A 39 2.75 0.65 2.96
CA ARG A 39 2.67 2.10 3.12
C ARG A 39 2.47 2.81 1.78
N VAL A 40 3.31 2.54 0.78
CA VAL A 40 3.20 3.18 -0.54
C VAL A 40 1.87 2.84 -1.20
N LEU A 41 1.48 1.57 -1.17
CA LEU A 41 0.20 1.13 -1.73
C LEU A 41 -1.00 1.81 -1.08
N LYS A 42 -1.01 1.92 0.25
CA LYS A 42 -2.06 2.64 0.99
C LYS A 42 -2.08 4.12 0.63
N ASP A 43 -0.92 4.75 0.58
CA ASP A 43 -0.77 6.17 0.26
C ASP A 43 -1.38 6.47 -1.12
N ILE A 44 -0.99 5.70 -2.15
CA ILE A 44 -1.56 5.79 -3.50
C ILE A 44 -3.08 5.52 -3.54
N ARG A 45 -3.57 4.61 -2.68
CA ARG A 45 -5.00 4.29 -2.62
C ARG A 45 -5.84 5.40 -1.98
N THR A 46 -5.27 6.16 -1.06
CA THR A 46 -5.94 7.23 -0.33
C THR A 46 -5.90 8.56 -1.10
N ASP A 47 -4.90 8.76 -1.94
CA ASP A 47 -4.80 9.89 -2.87
C ASP A 47 -5.92 9.92 -3.92
N THR A 48 -6.16 11.11 -4.48
CA THR A 48 -7.07 11.26 -5.64
C THR A 48 -6.46 10.58 -6.86
N ARG A 49 -7.18 9.60 -7.42
CA ARG A 49 -6.71 8.81 -8.55
C ARG A 49 -6.99 9.51 -9.87
N LEU A 50 -5.97 9.62 -10.71
CA LEU A 50 -6.05 10.13 -12.07
C LEU A 50 -5.53 9.07 -13.04
N PHE A 51 -6.06 9.06 -14.25
CA PHE A 51 -5.62 8.18 -15.33
C PHE A 51 -5.13 9.03 -16.48
N SER A 52 -3.94 8.74 -17.00
CA SER A 52 -3.48 9.32 -18.26
C SER A 52 -4.20 8.68 -19.45
N ASP A 53 -4.24 9.39 -20.59
CA ASP A 53 -4.85 8.88 -21.82
C ASP A 53 -4.16 7.57 -22.26
N ASN A 54 -2.82 7.53 -22.18
CA ASN A 54 -2.02 6.34 -22.49
C ASN A 54 -2.36 5.14 -21.60
N ALA A 55 -2.56 5.37 -20.30
CA ALA A 55 -2.97 4.32 -19.39
C ALA A 55 -4.37 3.79 -19.73
N THR A 56 -5.30 4.69 -20.04
CA THR A 56 -6.67 4.33 -20.41
C THR A 56 -6.72 3.47 -21.67
N GLU A 57 -5.95 3.84 -22.70
CA GLU A 57 -5.80 3.06 -23.93
C GLU A 57 -5.16 1.68 -23.66
N SER A 58 -4.09 1.65 -22.87
CA SER A 58 -3.42 0.39 -22.50
C SER A 58 -4.33 -0.55 -21.71
N MET A 59 -5.13 -0.01 -20.80
CA MET A 59 -6.13 -0.77 -20.03
C MET A 59 -7.18 -1.41 -20.94
N GLN A 60 -7.68 -0.66 -21.94
CA GLN A 60 -8.63 -1.19 -22.93
C GLN A 60 -8.00 -2.30 -23.78
N ASN A 61 -6.76 -2.12 -24.23
CA ASN A 61 -6.06 -3.11 -25.05
C ASN A 61 -5.75 -4.41 -24.29
N ILE A 62 -5.38 -4.33 -23.01
CA ILE A 62 -5.06 -5.50 -22.16
C ILE A 62 -6.35 -6.15 -21.61
N GLY A 63 -7.48 -5.44 -21.68
CA GLY A 63 -8.77 -5.88 -21.16
C GLY A 63 -8.78 -5.90 -19.63
N ILE A 64 -8.27 -4.83 -19.00
CA ILE A 64 -8.37 -4.61 -17.57
C ILE A 64 -9.19 -3.38 -17.25
N ASP A 65 -9.77 -3.37 -16.06
CA ASP A 65 -10.61 -2.29 -15.58
C ASP A 65 -10.04 -1.61 -14.32
N THR A 66 -10.77 -0.66 -13.77
CA THR A 66 -10.38 0.05 -12.54
C THR A 66 -10.43 -0.84 -11.29
N ALA A 67 -11.17 -1.96 -11.32
CA ALA A 67 -11.19 -2.93 -10.23
C ALA A 67 -9.90 -3.76 -10.22
N ASP A 68 -9.38 -4.13 -11.38
CA ASP A 68 -8.09 -4.81 -11.54
C ASP A 68 -6.94 -3.93 -11.03
N ILE A 69 -6.93 -2.64 -11.40
CA ILE A 69 -5.98 -1.66 -10.86
C ILE A 69 -6.11 -1.55 -9.33
N SER A 70 -7.34 -1.54 -8.81
CA SER A 70 -7.57 -1.50 -7.36
C SER A 70 -7.07 -2.77 -6.66
N ALA A 71 -7.12 -3.92 -7.33
CA ALA A 71 -6.55 -5.17 -6.84
C ALA A 71 -5.02 -5.12 -6.82
N ILE A 72 -4.37 -4.60 -7.88
CA ILE A 72 -2.92 -4.36 -7.91
C ILE A 72 -2.52 -3.43 -6.77
N LEU A 73 -3.23 -2.32 -6.57
CA LEU A 73 -2.93 -1.37 -5.49
C LEU A 73 -3.22 -1.94 -4.08
N LYS A 74 -3.92 -3.07 -3.96
CA LYS A 74 -4.22 -3.71 -2.67
C LYS A 74 -3.28 -4.87 -2.36
N TYR A 75 -2.89 -5.65 -3.36
CA TYR A 75 -2.16 -6.91 -3.18
C TYR A 75 -0.85 -6.98 -3.97
N GLY A 76 -0.54 -5.97 -4.77
CA GLY A 76 0.67 -5.90 -5.57
C GLY A 76 1.93 -5.65 -4.74
N ASN A 77 3.05 -5.59 -5.45
CA ASN A 77 4.35 -5.35 -4.87
C ASN A 77 5.05 -4.19 -5.57
N VAL A 78 5.57 -3.25 -4.80
CA VAL A 78 6.30 -2.08 -5.31
C VAL A 78 7.74 -2.50 -5.61
N ASP A 79 8.15 -2.36 -6.87
CA ASP A 79 9.55 -2.52 -7.26
C ASP A 79 10.31 -1.22 -6.94
N PHE A 80 10.84 -1.15 -5.71
CA PHE A 80 11.65 -0.02 -5.25
C PHE A 80 12.96 0.18 -6.02
N LYS A 81 13.41 -0.79 -6.83
CA LYS A 81 14.62 -0.65 -7.64
C LYS A 81 14.35 0.11 -8.92
N LYS A 82 13.16 -0.09 -9.51
CA LYS A 82 12.71 0.63 -10.72
C LYS A 82 11.96 1.93 -10.40
N SER A 83 11.56 2.12 -9.15
CA SER A 83 10.87 3.31 -8.67
C SER A 83 11.83 4.46 -8.34
N ASP A 84 11.42 5.70 -8.61
CA ASP A 84 12.09 6.91 -8.14
C ASP A 84 11.34 7.48 -6.92
N GLN A 85 11.83 7.15 -5.72
CA GLN A 85 11.21 7.62 -4.46
C GLN A 85 11.63 9.04 -4.07
N ARG A 86 12.64 9.62 -4.75
CA ARG A 86 13.21 10.93 -4.42
C ARG A 86 12.96 12.00 -5.49
N GLY A 87 12.27 11.63 -6.57
CA GLY A 87 11.80 12.54 -7.59
C GLY A 87 11.03 13.74 -7.01
N LYS A 88 11.37 14.94 -7.50
CA LYS A 88 10.66 16.19 -7.22
C LYS A 88 10.18 16.78 -8.55
N PRO A 89 8.94 17.30 -8.65
CA PRO A 89 7.95 17.49 -7.60
C PRO A 89 7.12 16.23 -7.25
N CYS A 90 7.15 15.21 -8.10
CA CYS A 90 6.39 13.97 -7.90
C CYS A 90 7.33 12.75 -7.93
N LYS A 91 6.96 11.73 -7.17
CA LYS A 91 7.63 10.44 -7.09
C LYS A 91 7.04 9.47 -8.10
N THR A 92 7.83 8.51 -8.56
CA THR A 92 7.36 7.49 -9.51
C THR A 92 7.51 6.12 -8.89
N PHE A 93 6.43 5.35 -8.86
CA PHE A 93 6.39 4.00 -8.32
C PHE A 93 6.04 3.00 -9.42
N VAL A 94 6.81 1.92 -9.50
CA VAL A 94 6.53 0.77 -10.35
C VAL A 94 5.94 -0.32 -9.47
N ILE A 95 4.75 -0.81 -9.83
CA ILE A 95 3.99 -1.76 -9.02
C ILE A 95 3.62 -2.94 -9.90
N ASP A 96 4.06 -4.12 -9.48
CA ASP A 96 3.74 -5.38 -10.14
C ASP A 96 2.56 -6.04 -9.43
N GLY A 97 1.65 -6.63 -10.19
CA GLY A 97 0.50 -7.34 -9.65
C GLY A 97 -0.03 -8.39 -10.61
N LEU A 98 -0.78 -9.34 -10.05
CA LEU A 98 -1.34 -10.47 -10.78
C LEU A 98 -2.88 -10.46 -10.75
N PRO A 99 -3.56 -9.42 -11.26
CA PRO A 99 -5.02 -9.44 -11.34
C PRO A 99 -5.47 -10.49 -12.36
N LYS A 100 -6.40 -11.36 -11.97
CA LYS A 100 -6.99 -12.39 -12.86
C LYS A 100 -5.92 -13.23 -13.58
N GLU A 101 -4.83 -13.59 -12.88
CA GLU A 101 -3.69 -14.37 -13.39
C GLU A 101 -2.87 -13.72 -14.53
N LYS A 102 -3.09 -12.42 -14.81
CA LYS A 102 -2.28 -11.64 -15.75
C LYS A 102 -1.17 -10.93 -15.00
N ASP A 103 0.08 -11.08 -15.43
CA ASP A 103 1.22 -10.35 -14.86
C ASP A 103 1.24 -8.92 -15.42
N ILE A 104 0.87 -7.95 -14.58
CA ILE A 104 0.69 -6.56 -14.98
C ILE A 104 1.57 -5.67 -14.13
N THR A 105 2.35 -4.82 -14.80
CA THR A 105 3.12 -3.75 -14.18
C THR A 105 2.44 -2.42 -14.45
N ILE A 106 2.19 -1.66 -13.39
CA ILE A 106 1.68 -0.28 -13.49
C ILE A 106 2.74 0.71 -13.03
N VAL A 107 2.79 1.85 -13.71
CA VAL A 107 3.63 2.99 -13.31
C VAL A 107 2.73 4.09 -12.79
N VAL A 108 2.94 4.44 -11.52
CA VAL A 108 2.15 5.45 -10.81
C VAL A 108 3.04 6.64 -10.48
N LYS A 109 2.63 7.81 -10.92
CA LYS A 109 3.23 9.09 -10.53
C LYS A 109 2.45 9.67 -9.37
N LYS A 110 3.10 9.72 -8.21
CA LYS A 110 2.55 10.22 -6.95
C LYS A 110 3.05 11.62 -6.66
N CYS A 111 2.14 12.58 -6.63
CA CYS A 111 2.37 13.94 -6.14
C CYS A 111 1.81 14.07 -4.70
N ASP A 112 1.61 15.28 -4.18
CA ASP A 112 1.24 15.47 -2.76
C ASP A 112 -0.15 14.90 -2.41
N GLU A 113 -1.16 15.15 -3.24
CA GLU A 113 -2.56 14.71 -3.00
C GLU A 113 -3.14 13.87 -4.15
N THR A 114 -2.38 13.72 -5.24
CA THR A 114 -2.82 13.05 -6.45
C THR A 114 -1.87 11.92 -6.84
N SER A 115 -2.47 10.82 -7.29
CA SER A 115 -1.76 9.66 -7.82
C SER A 115 -2.26 9.36 -9.23
N THR A 116 -1.40 9.62 -10.22
CA THR A 116 -1.71 9.43 -11.64
C THR A 116 -1.14 8.11 -12.13
N ILE A 117 -1.96 7.31 -12.80
CA ILE A 117 -1.50 6.10 -13.50
C ILE A 117 -1.03 6.51 -14.89
N ASP A 118 0.28 6.43 -15.10
CA ASP A 118 0.94 6.91 -16.31
C ASP A 118 1.04 5.81 -17.37
N LYS A 119 1.34 4.57 -16.98
CA LYS A 119 1.49 3.44 -17.90
C LYS A 119 1.01 2.13 -17.27
N VAL A 120 0.49 1.25 -18.13
CA VAL A 120 0.08 -0.11 -17.79
C VAL A 120 0.70 -1.03 -18.83
N THR A 121 1.45 -2.03 -18.39
CA THR A 121 2.13 -2.99 -19.26
C THR A 121 1.79 -4.41 -18.81
N LEU A 122 1.56 -5.30 -19.78
CA LEU A 122 1.45 -6.74 -19.57
C LEU A 122 2.84 -7.36 -19.79
N ASN A 123 3.32 -8.16 -18.83
CA ASN A 123 4.59 -8.90 -18.92
C ASN A 123 4.42 -10.25 -19.61
#